data_AF-A0A844BZ85-F1
#
_entry.id   AF-A0A844BZ85-F1
#
_cell.length_a   1.000
_cell.length_b   1.000
_cell.length_c   1.000
_cell.angle_alpha   90.00
_cell.angle_beta   90.00
_cell.angle_gamma   90.00
#
_symmetry.space_group_name_H-M   'P 1'
#
loop_
_entity.id
_entity.type
_entity.pdbx_description
1 polymer ?
#
loop_
_entity_poly.entity_id
_entity_poly.type
_entity_poly.pdbx_seq_one_letter_code
_entity_poly.pdbx_strand_id
1 'polypeptide(L)'
;MSFDTERPSYELFLNSRRTPSAPPRKRLNILMDSAKIKKELRRRGFDYSMLAEALNKSPSLISKVVARKAKSQPVALAIAKALELEIEEVFPDVEAYHHKPLTPAEREQKQQELKALLNK
;
A
#
# COMPACT_ATOMS: atom_id res chain seq x y z
N MET A 1 30.67 -27.03 -38.43
CA MET A 1 30.94 -27.77 -37.18
C MET A 1 30.88 -26.79 -36.04
N SER A 2 30.15 -27.17 -35.00
CA SER A 2 30.28 -26.75 -33.60
C SER A 2 29.85 -25.33 -33.21
N PHE A 3 28.77 -25.33 -32.44
CA PHE A 3 28.26 -24.28 -31.57
C PHE A 3 29.34 -23.81 -30.60
N ASP A 4 29.44 -22.50 -30.39
CA ASP A 4 29.78 -21.99 -29.06
C ASP A 4 28.98 -20.73 -28.74
N THR A 5 28.00 -21.00 -27.90
CA THR A 5 27.28 -20.16 -26.94
C THR A 5 28.12 -19.02 -26.37
N GLU A 6 27.81 -17.78 -26.75
CA GLU A 6 27.93 -16.64 -25.84
C GLU A 6 26.70 -15.76 -25.98
N ARG A 7 25.68 -16.06 -25.17
CA ARG A 7 24.61 -15.11 -24.84
C ARG A 7 25.28 -13.94 -24.10
N PRO A 8 25.25 -12.70 -24.61
CA PRO A 8 25.58 -11.56 -23.78
C PRO A 8 24.40 -11.31 -22.85
N SER A 9 24.57 -11.79 -21.62
CA SER A 9 24.01 -11.31 -20.35
C SER A 9 22.87 -10.29 -20.42
N TYR A 10 21.63 -10.79 -20.26
CA TYR A 10 20.51 -10.03 -19.70
C TYR A 10 20.76 -9.53 -18.25
N GLU A 11 21.94 -9.86 -17.69
CA GLU A 11 22.46 -9.52 -16.38
C GLU A 11 23.19 -8.15 -16.33
N LEU A 12 23.00 -7.27 -17.32
CA LEU A 12 23.42 -5.89 -17.20
C LEU A 12 22.27 -5.01 -16.70
N PHE A 13 22.23 -4.87 -15.38
CA PHE A 13 21.73 -3.71 -14.65
C PHE A 13 20.21 -3.53 -14.53
N LEU A 14 19.59 -4.55 -13.92
CA LEU A 14 18.45 -4.43 -12.99
C LEU A 14 18.75 -3.56 -11.73
N ASN A 15 19.75 -2.67 -11.78
CA ASN A 15 20.27 -1.92 -10.62
C ASN A 15 20.16 -0.39 -10.71
N SER A 16 19.27 0.11 -11.57
CA SER A 16 18.85 1.54 -11.56
C SER A 16 17.43 1.73 -11.04
N ARG A 17 17.01 0.92 -10.06
CA ARG A 17 15.92 1.30 -9.13
C ARG A 17 16.41 2.39 -8.17
N ARG A 18 16.85 3.53 -8.70
CA ARG A 18 16.92 4.78 -7.96
C ARG A 18 15.85 5.70 -8.52
N THR A 19 14.68 5.68 -7.88
CA THR A 19 13.99 6.87 -7.38
C THR A 19 12.74 6.45 -6.58
N PRO A 20 12.25 7.27 -5.63
CA PRO A 20 12.91 8.38 -4.97
C PRO A 20 13.19 8.04 -3.50
N SER A 21 14.21 8.68 -2.94
CA SER A 21 14.27 8.93 -1.51
C SER A 21 12.91 9.49 -1.06
N ALA A 22 12.14 8.69 -0.32
CA ALA A 22 11.05 9.24 0.48
C ALA A 22 11.64 10.39 1.31
N PRO A 23 11.01 11.58 1.33
CA PRO A 23 11.55 12.73 2.06
C PRO A 23 11.78 12.34 3.53
N PRO A 24 12.79 12.93 4.20
CA PRO A 24 13.06 12.64 5.60
C PRO A 24 11.78 12.91 6.39
N ARG A 25 11.17 11.85 6.91
CA ARG A 25 9.89 11.86 7.61
C ARG A 25 10.00 12.83 8.79
N LYS A 26 9.48 14.04 8.60
CA LYS A 26 9.20 14.95 9.72
C LYS A 26 8.37 14.13 10.69
N ARG A 27 8.94 13.83 11.87
CA ARG A 27 8.20 13.32 13.02
C ARG A 27 7.16 14.37 13.39
N LEU A 28 6.00 14.29 12.77
CA LEU A 28 4.82 14.99 13.21
C LEU A 28 3.84 13.89 13.61
N ASN A 29 3.60 13.80 14.91
CA ASN A 29 2.49 13.06 15.49
C ASN A 29 1.18 13.74 15.05
N ILE A 30 0.86 13.74 13.75
CA ILE A 30 -0.44 14.17 13.25
C ILE A 30 -1.31 12.93 13.20
N LEU A 31 -1.94 12.62 14.34
CA LEU A 31 -3.12 11.76 14.32
C LEU A 31 -4.15 12.43 13.40
N MET A 32 -4.25 11.91 12.17
CA MET A 32 -5.27 12.33 11.21
C MET A 32 -6.60 11.74 11.67
N ASP A 33 -7.39 12.54 12.39
CA ASP A 33 -8.74 12.13 12.78
C ASP A 33 -9.65 12.06 11.54
N SER A 34 -10.66 11.21 11.61
CA SER A 34 -11.74 11.04 10.65
C SER A 34 -12.32 12.36 10.13
N ALA A 35 -12.50 13.35 11.01
CA ALA A 35 -12.97 14.69 10.65
C ALA A 35 -11.98 15.45 9.76
N LYS A 36 -10.67 15.30 10.02
CA LYS A 36 -9.60 15.95 9.25
C LYS A 36 -9.47 15.33 7.86
N ILE A 37 -9.57 13.99 7.76
CA ILE A 37 -9.61 13.26 6.49
C ILE A 37 -10.79 13.77 5.64
N LYS A 38 -11.99 13.88 6.24
CA LYS A 38 -13.17 14.42 5.57
C LYS A 38 -12.94 15.84 5.05
N LYS A 39 -12.31 16.69 5.87
CA LYS A 39 -12.03 18.09 5.51
C LYS A 39 -11.05 18.19 4.35
N GLU A 40 -9.95 17.43 4.38
CA GLU A 40 -8.96 17.44 3.30
C GLU A 40 -9.51 16.85 2.00
N LEU A 41 -10.31 15.78 2.06
CA LEU A 41 -10.98 15.25 0.88
C LEU A 41 -11.91 16.29 0.25
N ARG A 42 -12.75 16.93 1.06
CA ARG A 42 -13.65 18.00 0.57
C ARG A 42 -12.88 19.19 0.02
N ARG A 43 -11.75 19.56 0.63
CA ARG A 43 -10.87 20.64 0.12
C ARG A 43 -10.35 20.35 -1.29
N ARG A 44 -10.14 19.08 -1.59
CA ARG A 44 -9.70 18.60 -2.91
C ARG A 44 -10.86 18.31 -3.87
N GLY A 45 -12.11 18.52 -3.45
CA GLY A 45 -13.29 18.27 -4.26
C GLY A 45 -13.73 16.80 -4.31
N PHE A 46 -13.21 15.95 -3.42
CA PHE A 46 -13.62 14.55 -3.32
C PHE A 46 -14.58 14.35 -2.15
N ASP A 47 -15.62 13.53 -2.36
CA ASP A 47 -16.48 13.04 -1.30
C ASP A 47 -16.38 11.51 -1.14
N TYR A 48 -17.01 10.99 -0.09
CA TYR A 48 -16.99 9.54 0.17
C TYR A 48 -17.79 8.74 -0.85
N SER A 49 -18.78 9.34 -1.50
CA SER A 49 -19.60 8.66 -2.52
C SER A 49 -18.80 8.49 -3.81
N MET A 50 -18.09 9.51 -4.26
CA MET A 50 -17.17 9.48 -5.40
C MET A 50 -16.06 8.45 -5.21
N LEU A 51 -15.47 8.39 -4.00
CA LEU A 51 -14.50 7.35 -3.68
C LEU A 51 -15.14 5.95 -3.65
N ALA A 52 -16.38 5.84 -3.21
CA ALA A 52 -17.12 4.57 -3.18
C ALA A 52 -17.39 4.05 -4.59
N GLU A 53 -17.88 4.92 -5.46
CA GLU A 53 -18.14 4.65 -6.87
C GLU A 53 -16.85 4.28 -7.60
N ALA A 54 -15.78 5.05 -7.42
CA ALA A 54 -14.47 4.78 -8.03
C ALA A 54 -13.88 3.42 -7.61
N LEU A 55 -14.17 2.95 -6.40
CA LEU A 55 -13.68 1.67 -5.87
C LEU A 55 -14.68 0.52 -6.03
N ASN A 56 -15.88 0.79 -6.54
CA ASN A 56 -17.01 -0.13 -6.55
C ASN A 56 -17.26 -0.75 -5.15
N LYS A 57 -17.21 0.09 -4.12
CA LYS A 57 -17.44 -0.26 -2.70
C LYS A 57 -18.60 0.53 -2.14
N SER A 58 -19.11 0.13 -0.98
CA SER A 58 -20.16 0.90 -0.30
C SER A 58 -19.57 2.14 0.41
N PRO A 59 -20.25 3.30 0.38
CA PRO A 59 -19.84 4.48 1.15
C PRO A 59 -19.74 4.19 2.65
N SER A 60 -20.58 3.27 3.15
CA SER A 60 -20.54 2.77 4.52
C SER A 60 -19.21 2.11 4.87
N LEU A 61 -18.58 1.37 3.94
CA LEU A 61 -17.26 0.78 4.16
C LEU A 61 -16.21 1.89 4.30
N ILE A 62 -16.25 2.91 3.44
CA ILE A 62 -15.33 4.05 3.49
C ILE A 62 -15.45 4.78 4.82
N SER A 63 -16.67 5.09 5.25
CA SER A 63 -16.92 5.71 6.55
C SER A 63 -16.35 4.87 7.70
N LYS A 64 -16.52 3.54 7.66
CA LYS A 64 -15.94 2.64 8.67
C LYS A 64 -14.41 2.60 8.63
N VAL A 65 -13.79 2.67 7.45
CA VAL A 65 -12.33 2.70 7.30
C VAL A 65 -11.76 4.02 7.82
N VAL A 66 -12.38 5.15 7.48
CA VAL A 66 -12.00 6.47 8.01
C VAL A 66 -12.19 6.54 9.53
N ALA A 67 -13.25 5.93 10.06
CA ALA A 67 -13.50 5.79 11.49
C ALA A 67 -12.64 4.70 12.16
N ARG A 68 -11.71 4.05 11.44
CA ARG A 68 -10.84 2.95 11.91
C ARG A 68 -11.60 1.72 12.48
N LYS A 69 -12.90 1.60 12.19
CA LYS A 69 -13.75 0.47 12.59
C LYS A 69 -13.63 -0.74 11.64
N ALA A 70 -13.15 -0.51 10.42
CA ALA A 70 -12.95 -1.57 9.43
C ALA A 70 -11.56 -1.46 8.79
N LYS A 71 -10.97 -2.63 8.50
CA LYS A 71 -9.69 -2.73 7.79
C LYS A 71 -9.96 -3.09 6.32
N SER A 72 -9.81 -2.11 5.43
CA SER A 72 -9.82 -2.29 3.97
C SER A 72 -8.67 -1.52 3.34
N GLN A 73 -7.61 -2.25 3.00
CA GLN A 73 -6.43 -1.72 2.33
C GLN A 73 -6.74 -0.97 1.01
N PRO A 74 -7.60 -1.46 0.10
CA PRO A 74 -7.87 -0.75 -1.15
C PRO A 74 -8.54 0.61 -0.91
N VAL A 75 -9.43 0.70 0.08
CA VAL A 75 -10.09 1.96 0.46
C VAL A 75 -9.09 2.92 1.10
N ALA A 76 -8.29 2.43 2.05
CA ALA A 76 -7.29 3.26 2.72
C ALA A 76 -6.23 3.79 1.74
N LEU A 77 -5.80 2.98 0.77
CA LEU A 77 -4.90 3.41 -0.30
C LEU A 77 -5.53 4.46 -1.20
N ALA A 78 -6.82 4.32 -1.53
CA ALA A 78 -7.52 5.30 -2.35
C ALA A 78 -7.66 6.64 -1.64
N ILE A 79 -7.98 6.63 -0.34
CA ILE A 79 -8.02 7.85 0.49
C ILE A 79 -6.64 8.48 0.55
N ALA A 80 -5.59 7.68 0.81
CA ALA A 80 -4.21 8.16 0.83
C ALA A 80 -3.80 8.79 -0.50
N LYS A 81 -4.13 8.14 -1.63
CA LYS A 81 -3.91 8.69 -2.99
C LYS A 81 -4.70 9.97 -3.24
N ALA A 82 -5.98 10.02 -2.85
CA ALA A 82 -6.80 11.22 -3.00
C ALA A 82 -6.24 12.39 -2.17
N LEU A 83 -5.59 12.09 -1.05
CA LEU A 83 -4.92 13.05 -0.18
C LEU A 83 -3.46 13.32 -0.59
N GLU A 84 -2.90 12.60 -1.56
CA GLU A 84 -1.47 12.59 -1.93
C GLU A 84 -0.55 12.39 -0.71
N LEU A 85 -0.98 11.57 0.23
CA LEU A 85 -0.22 11.20 1.43
C LEU A 85 0.04 9.70 1.44
N GLU A 86 0.99 9.26 2.26
CA GLU A 86 1.17 7.83 2.49
C GLU A 86 0.03 7.27 3.37
N ILE A 87 -0.32 6.00 3.15
CA ILE A 87 -1.32 5.31 4.00
C ILE A 87 -0.89 5.28 5.47
N GLU A 88 0.42 5.25 5.74
CA GLU A 88 1.01 5.32 7.08
C GLU A 88 0.78 6.69 7.75
N GLU A 89 0.72 7.78 6.98
CA GLU A 89 0.46 9.12 7.50
C GLU A 89 -1.03 9.37 7.74
N VAL A 90 -1.89 8.81 6.89
CA VAL A 90 -3.35 8.95 7.03
C VAL A 90 -3.90 7.97 8.09
N PHE A 91 -3.35 6.76 8.15
CA PHE A 91 -3.75 5.68 9.05
C PHE A 91 -2.54 5.11 9.82
N PRO A 92 -1.94 5.90 10.73
CA PRO A 92 -0.81 5.43 11.55
C PRO A 92 -1.22 4.31 12.53
N ASP A 93 -2.49 4.25 12.91
CA ASP A 93 -3.00 3.30 13.91
C ASP A 93 -3.26 1.89 13.35
N VAL A 94 -3.11 1.69 12.04
CA VAL A 94 -3.41 0.41 11.38
C VAL A 94 -2.12 -0.20 10.85
N GLU A 95 -1.40 -0.90 11.72
CA GLU A 95 -0.16 -1.65 11.38
C GLU A 95 -0.36 -2.61 10.19
N ALA A 96 -1.57 -3.15 10.03
CA ALA A 96 -1.92 -4.01 8.90
C ALA A 96 -1.74 -3.35 7.51
N TYR A 97 -1.66 -2.01 7.45
CA TYR A 97 -1.37 -1.28 6.23
C TYR A 97 0.10 -0.88 6.07
N HIS A 98 0.88 -0.98 7.15
CA HIS A 98 2.31 -0.67 7.14
C HIS A 98 3.14 -1.83 6.58
N HIS A 99 2.55 -3.02 6.50
CA HIS A 99 3.16 -4.15 5.82
C HIS A 99 2.87 -4.08 4.32
N LYS A 100 3.93 -4.03 3.51
CA LYS A 100 3.80 -4.24 2.07
C LYS A 100 3.10 -5.59 1.83
N PRO A 101 2.11 -5.65 0.92
CA PRO A 101 1.57 -6.93 0.51
C PRO A 101 2.73 -7.78 -0.03
N LEU A 102 2.92 -8.98 0.54
CA LEU A 102 3.97 -9.89 0.09
C LEU A 102 3.81 -10.09 -1.41
N THR A 103 4.91 -9.96 -2.14
CA THR A 103 4.94 -10.33 -3.55
C THR A 103 4.60 -11.81 -3.71
N PRO A 104 4.11 -12.25 -4.87
CA PRO A 104 3.80 -13.67 -5.11
C PRO A 104 4.96 -14.60 -4.75
N ALA A 105 6.19 -14.19 -5.06
CA ALA A 105 7.43 -14.92 -4.74
C ALA A 105 7.70 -15.00 -3.23
N GLU A 106 7.55 -13.90 -2.49
CA GLU A 106 7.72 -13.90 -1.02
C GLU A 106 6.63 -14.72 -0.32
N ARG A 107 5.42 -14.74 -0.89
CA ARG A 107 4.31 -15.54 -0.39
C ARG A 107 4.58 -17.04 -0.55
N GLU A 108 5.14 -17.45 -1.67
CA GLU A 108 5.53 -18.85 -1.91
C GLU A 108 6.64 -19.30 -0.96
N GLN A 109 7.67 -18.48 -0.74
CA GLN A 109 8.73 -18.78 0.23
C GLN A 109 8.17 -18.94 1.65
N LYS A 110 7.34 -18.01 2.10
CA LYS A 110 6.70 -18.13 3.42
C LYS A 110 5.75 -19.33 3.52
N GLN A 111 5.06 -19.69 2.44
CA GLN A 111 4.22 -20.90 2.43
C GLN A 111 5.04 -22.18 2.54
N GLN A 112 6.20 -22.25 1.90
CA GLN A 112 7.11 -23.39 2.04
C GLN A 112 7.66 -23.49 3.47
N GLU A 113 8.05 -22.37 4.05
CA GLU A 113 8.52 -22.30 5.45
C GLU A 113 7.41 -22.70 6.43
N LEU A 114 6.16 -22.27 6.20
CA LEU A 114 5.01 -22.68 7.01
C LEU A 114 4.73 -24.19 6.89
N LYS A 115 4.81 -24.75 5.68
CA LYS A 115 4.63 -26.19 5.45
C LYS A 115 5.69 -27.00 6.19
N ALA A 116 6.94 -26.54 6.20
CA ALA A 116 8.02 -27.21 6.92
C ALA A 116 7.79 -27.20 8.45
N LEU A 117 7.20 -26.13 8.99
CA LEU A 117 6.88 -26.01 10.42
C LEU A 117 5.65 -26.84 10.84
N LEU A 118 4.64 -26.96 9.99
CA LEU A 118 3.39 -27.68 10.26
C LEU A 118 3.51 -29.19 10.10
N ASN A 119 4.52 -29.68 9.38
CA ASN A 119 4.73 -31.11 9.15
C ASN A 119 5.57 -31.78 10.25
N LYS A 120 5.51 -31.27 11.48
CA LYS A 120 6.28 -31.75 12.64
C LYS A 120 5.38 -32.47 13.65
#